data_AF-A0A2H0APR4-F1
#
_entry.id   AF-A0A2H0APR4-F1
#
_cell.length_a   1.000
_cell.length_b   1.000
_cell.length_c   1.000
_cell.angle_alpha   90.00
_cell.angle_beta   90.00
_cell.angle_gamma   90.00
#
_symmetry.space_group_name_H-M   'P 1'
#
loop_
_entity.id
_entity.type
_entity.pdbx_description
1 polymer ?
#
loop_
_entity_poly.entity_id
_entity_poly.type
_entity_poly.pdbx_seq_one_letter_code
_entity_poly.pdbx_strand_id
1 'polypeptide(L)'
;MAISTELFNKLEEFDPKMKDLFLTLIREVEEKTKFITVARSDFDELRAVVKELAEAQKRTEQRVQELTEAQKQTEQRVQELTEAQKRTEQRLDSLTIRMDELAQAQMRTEQRLDSLSVSMDELAQAQRRTEQRVMELAEAQKRTEETLTDLLKDHKDVKKQLGGLSMDVGYGIEDRMMPHLKRFWKSRFGMDIGLVDRRNIFYTDGNYDEINLYCEGAKAGKRIFIIGEAKAQPGKKDFDAFSKKLDRLKTLLKGDIEAFMVGYHYSPAVESYADGRYPYIRRFKTFEITIDQN
;
A
#
# COMPACT_ATOMS: atom_id res chain seq x y z
N MET A 1 28.36 -53.61 -122.44
CA MET A 1 27.77 -54.95 -122.71
C MET A 1 28.81 -55.75 -123.48
N ALA A 2 28.90 -57.05 -123.31
CA ALA A 2 29.65 -57.88 -124.25
C ALA A 2 28.79 -58.02 -125.52
N ILE A 3 29.38 -57.79 -126.70
CA ILE A 3 28.70 -58.05 -127.98
C ILE A 3 28.28 -59.53 -127.95
N SER A 4 26.98 -59.81 -128.12
CA SER A 4 26.49 -61.18 -128.19
C SER A 4 27.29 -61.93 -129.24
N THR A 5 27.79 -63.12 -128.89
CA THR A 5 28.53 -64.01 -129.82
C THR A 5 27.74 -64.28 -131.10
N GLU A 6 26.41 -64.22 -131.00
CA GLU A 6 25.47 -64.35 -132.12
C GLU A 6 25.53 -63.16 -133.10
N LEU A 7 25.75 -61.94 -132.59
CA LEU A 7 25.92 -60.74 -133.41
C LEU A 7 27.26 -60.75 -134.14
N PHE A 8 28.31 -61.26 -133.47
CA PHE A 8 29.66 -61.34 -134.04
C PHE A 8 29.71 -62.31 -135.24
N ASN A 9 29.06 -63.47 -135.12
CA ASN A 9 29.00 -64.46 -136.20
C ASN A 9 28.27 -63.91 -137.43
N LYS A 10 27.14 -63.21 -137.25
CA LYS A 10 26.41 -62.60 -138.37
C LYS A 10 27.18 -61.45 -139.04
N LEU A 11 28.03 -60.74 -138.31
CA LEU A 11 28.88 -59.67 -138.86
C LEU A 11 29.99 -60.20 -139.77
N GLU A 12 30.33 -61.49 -139.74
CA GLU A 12 31.32 -62.11 -140.65
C GLU A 12 30.76 -62.44 -142.03
N GLU A 13 29.44 -62.53 -142.16
CA GLU A 13 28.76 -62.81 -143.45
C GLU A 13 28.63 -61.56 -144.34
N PHE A 14 28.90 -60.36 -143.79
CA PHE A 14 28.80 -59.10 -144.52
C PHE A 14 30.14 -58.70 -145.17
N ASP A 15 30.06 -57.91 -146.25
CA ASP A 15 31.24 -57.34 -146.89
C ASP A 15 32.00 -56.37 -145.95
N PRO A 16 33.31 -56.14 -146.17
CA PRO A 16 34.15 -55.37 -145.25
C PRO A 16 33.66 -53.94 -144.97
N LYS A 17 32.99 -53.29 -145.93
CA LYS A 17 32.50 -51.91 -145.75
C LYS A 17 31.24 -51.88 -144.88
N MET A 18 30.31 -52.82 -145.08
CA MET A 18 29.13 -52.95 -144.24
C MET A 18 29.49 -53.34 -142.79
N LYS A 19 30.49 -54.21 -142.62
CA LYS A 19 31.01 -54.58 -141.30
C LYS A 19 31.56 -53.37 -140.54
N ASP A 20 32.34 -52.52 -141.21
CA ASP A 20 32.89 -51.31 -140.61
C ASP A 20 31.81 -50.28 -140.23
N LEU A 21 30.79 -50.11 -141.10
CA LEU A 21 29.64 -49.23 -140.81
C LEU A 21 28.86 -49.71 -139.58
N PHE A 22 28.56 -51.02 -139.48
CA PHE A 22 27.89 -51.59 -138.31
C PHE A 22 28.74 -51.50 -137.04
N LEU A 23 30.05 -51.75 -137.11
CA LEU A 23 30.95 -51.57 -135.97
C LEU A 23 31.04 -50.11 -135.51
N THR A 24 30.95 -49.16 -136.45
CA THR A 24 30.89 -47.72 -136.15
C THR A 24 29.57 -47.36 -135.48
N LEU A 25 28.46 -47.89 -135.97
CA LEU A 25 27.13 -47.67 -135.40
C LEU A 25 26.99 -48.30 -134.00
N ILE A 26 27.54 -49.50 -133.79
CA ILE A 26 27.64 -50.14 -132.46
C ILE A 26 28.47 -49.28 -131.52
N ARG A 27 29.63 -48.77 -131.96
CA ARG A 27 30.46 -47.86 -131.16
C ARG A 27 29.71 -46.59 -130.76
N GLU A 28 28.99 -45.96 -131.69
CA GLU A 28 28.25 -44.73 -131.38
C GLU A 28 27.02 -44.99 -130.48
N VAL A 29 26.33 -46.11 -130.67
CA VAL A 29 25.27 -46.55 -129.74
C VAL A 29 25.85 -46.86 -128.37
N GLU A 30 27.00 -47.53 -128.27
CA GLU A 30 27.68 -47.79 -127.00
C GLU A 30 28.13 -46.50 -126.31
N GLU A 31 28.68 -45.53 -127.05
CA GLU A 31 29.04 -44.21 -126.50
C GLU A 31 27.81 -43.47 -125.99
N LYS A 32 26.74 -43.35 -126.78
CA LYS A 32 25.49 -42.71 -126.33
C LYS A 32 24.85 -43.45 -125.16
N THR A 33 24.92 -44.78 -125.15
CA THR A 33 24.39 -45.59 -124.05
C THR A 33 25.19 -45.33 -122.78
N LYS A 34 26.53 -45.27 -122.82
CA LYS A 34 27.38 -44.91 -121.67
C LYS A 34 27.02 -43.54 -121.06
N PHE A 35 26.59 -42.57 -121.88
CA PHE A 35 26.17 -41.26 -121.38
C PHE A 35 24.76 -41.24 -120.76
N ILE A 36 23.89 -42.20 -121.10
CA ILE A 36 22.48 -42.23 -120.66
C ILE A 36 22.25 -43.25 -119.54
N THR A 37 23.05 -44.33 -119.48
CA THR A 37 22.92 -45.34 -118.43
C THR A 37 23.72 -44.98 -117.19
N VAL A 38 23.00 -44.76 -116.10
CA VAL A 38 23.57 -44.74 -114.74
C VAL A 38 24.21 -46.10 -114.46
N ALA A 39 25.46 -46.09 -113.97
CA ALA A 39 26.13 -47.33 -113.64
C ALA A 39 25.49 -47.96 -112.40
N ARG A 40 25.54 -49.30 -112.29
CA ARG A 40 25.07 -50.00 -111.08
C ARG A 40 25.80 -49.51 -109.82
N SER A 41 27.07 -49.10 -109.97
CA SER A 41 27.86 -48.45 -108.92
C SER A 41 27.23 -47.17 -108.37
N ASP A 42 26.74 -46.28 -109.24
CA ASP A 42 26.14 -45.01 -108.82
C ASP A 42 24.83 -45.24 -108.05
N PHE A 43 24.09 -46.29 -108.42
CA PHE A 43 22.87 -46.70 -107.73
C PHE A 43 23.17 -47.31 -106.35
N ASP A 44 24.26 -48.10 -106.25
CA ASP A 44 24.75 -48.64 -104.99
C ASP A 44 25.29 -47.53 -104.06
N GLU A 45 25.98 -46.51 -104.61
CA GLU A 45 26.40 -45.31 -103.88
C GLU A 45 25.21 -44.47 -103.40
N LEU A 46 24.23 -44.19 -104.27
CA LEU A 46 23.00 -43.50 -103.88
C LEU A 46 22.26 -44.26 -102.77
N ARG A 47 22.19 -45.59 -102.86
CA ARG A 47 21.57 -46.43 -101.83
C ARG A 47 22.33 -46.33 -100.50
N ALA A 48 23.66 -46.24 -100.53
CA ALA A 48 24.47 -46.03 -99.34
C ALA A 48 24.18 -44.65 -98.71
N VAL A 49 24.16 -43.58 -99.50
CA VAL A 49 23.83 -42.21 -99.04
C VAL A 49 22.42 -42.14 -98.47
N VAL A 50 21.43 -42.76 -99.12
CA VAL A 50 20.05 -42.81 -98.62
C VAL A 50 19.96 -43.56 -97.30
N LYS A 51 20.75 -44.63 -97.12
CA LYS A 51 20.81 -45.37 -95.85
C LYS A 51 21.44 -44.53 -94.74
N GLU A 52 22.55 -43.84 -95.02
CA GLU A 52 23.18 -42.91 -94.06
C GLU A 52 22.23 -41.77 -93.69
N LEU A 53 21.49 -41.22 -94.65
CA LEU A 53 20.48 -40.18 -94.42
C LEU A 53 19.34 -40.71 -93.54
N ALA A 54 18.86 -41.93 -93.76
CA ALA A 54 17.84 -42.55 -92.93
C ALA A 54 18.34 -42.79 -91.48
N GLU A 55 19.59 -43.19 -91.31
CA GLU A 55 20.23 -43.33 -89.99
C GLU A 55 20.40 -41.98 -89.30
N ALA A 56 20.82 -40.94 -90.03
CA ALA A 56 20.92 -39.56 -89.54
C ALA A 56 19.56 -38.98 -89.16
N GLN A 57 18.51 -39.26 -89.96
CA GLN A 57 17.13 -38.87 -89.65
C GLN A 57 16.66 -39.55 -88.37
N LYS A 58 16.87 -40.87 -88.22
CA LYS A 58 16.51 -41.62 -87.00
C LYS A 58 17.21 -41.06 -85.75
N ARG A 59 18.50 -40.71 -85.85
CA ARG A 59 19.23 -40.05 -84.76
C ARG A 59 18.67 -38.67 -84.44
N THR A 60 18.26 -37.91 -85.46
CA THR A 60 17.64 -36.60 -85.28
C THR A 60 16.27 -36.74 -84.59
N GLU A 61 15.44 -37.69 -84.99
CA GLU A 61 14.16 -38.00 -84.34
C GLU A 61 14.35 -38.37 -82.87
N GLN A 62 15.35 -39.21 -82.55
CA GLN A 62 15.70 -39.53 -81.15
C GLN A 62 16.10 -38.28 -80.35
N ARG A 63 16.95 -37.42 -80.90
CA ARG A 63 17.36 -36.17 -80.21
C ARG A 63 16.17 -35.21 -80.02
N VAL A 64 15.24 -35.14 -80.97
CA VAL A 64 14.02 -34.33 -80.83
C VAL A 64 13.10 -34.90 -79.74
N GLN A 65 13.00 -36.23 -79.63
CA GLN A 65 12.26 -36.89 -78.56
C GLN A 65 12.86 -36.55 -77.18
N GLU A 66 14.18 -36.68 -77.02
CA GLU A 66 14.90 -36.33 -75.77
C GLU A 66 14.72 -34.84 -75.41
N LEU A 67 14.79 -33.94 -76.40
CA LEU A 67 14.55 -32.51 -76.18
C LEU A 67 13.10 -32.22 -75.74
N THR A 68 12.13 -32.94 -76.31
CA THR A 68 10.71 -32.81 -75.93
C THR A 68 10.50 -33.24 -74.48
N GLU A 69 11.13 -34.34 -74.05
CA GLU A 69 11.07 -34.81 -72.67
C GLU A 69 11.76 -33.83 -71.70
N ALA A 70 12.94 -33.32 -72.06
CA ALA A 70 13.65 -32.31 -71.28
C ALA A 70 12.86 -30.99 -71.17
N GLN A 71 12.18 -30.58 -72.25
CA GLN A 71 11.31 -29.40 -72.26
C GLN A 71 10.11 -29.62 -71.32
N LYS A 72 9.46 -30.78 -71.37
CA LYS A 72 8.35 -31.12 -70.45
C LYS A 72 8.78 -31.12 -68.98
N GLN A 73 9.96 -31.65 -68.67
CA GLN A 73 10.52 -31.59 -67.30
C GLN A 73 10.83 -30.15 -66.87
N THR A 74 11.30 -29.32 -67.80
CA THR A 74 11.58 -27.90 -67.53
C THR A 74 10.29 -27.14 -67.26
N GLU A 75 9.24 -27.35 -68.05
CA GLU A 75 7.90 -26.76 -67.83
C GLU A 75 7.34 -27.15 -66.45
N GLN A 76 7.46 -28.42 -66.06
CA GLN A 76 7.07 -28.87 -64.72
C GLN A 76 7.83 -28.15 -63.61
N ARG A 77 9.16 -28.03 -63.72
CA ARG A 77 9.97 -27.31 -62.73
C ARG A 77 9.62 -25.82 -62.64
N VAL A 78 9.34 -25.17 -63.77
CA VAL A 78 8.91 -23.76 -63.80
C VAL A 78 7.55 -23.61 -63.12
N GLN A 79 6.64 -24.55 -63.31
CA GLN A 79 5.34 -24.52 -62.65
C GLN A 79 5.46 -24.70 -61.12
N GLU A 80 6.29 -25.65 -60.66
CA GLU A 80 6.59 -25.83 -59.23
C GLU A 80 7.22 -24.57 -58.61
N LEU A 81 8.16 -23.93 -59.32
CA LEU A 81 8.78 -22.68 -58.87
C LEU A 81 7.77 -21.54 -58.78
N THR A 82 6.84 -21.46 -59.74
CA THR A 82 5.76 -20.45 -59.73
C THR A 82 4.84 -20.65 -58.52
N GLU A 83 4.48 -21.88 -58.19
CA GLU A 83 3.69 -22.18 -56.99
C GLU A 83 4.45 -21.87 -55.69
N ALA A 84 5.74 -22.23 -55.63
CA ALA A 84 6.58 -21.92 -54.47
C ALA A 84 6.75 -20.40 -54.27
N GLN A 85 6.89 -19.65 -55.36
CA GLN A 85 6.93 -18.20 -55.33
C GLN A 85 5.61 -17.63 -54.80
N LYS A 86 4.47 -18.08 -55.32
CA LYS A 86 3.14 -17.64 -54.85
C LYS A 86 2.93 -17.91 -53.36
N ARG A 87 3.35 -19.08 -52.85
CA ARG A 87 3.29 -19.39 -51.41
C ARG A 87 4.20 -18.47 -50.59
N THR A 88 5.34 -18.07 -51.15
CA THR A 88 6.27 -17.16 -50.49
C THR A 88 5.71 -15.74 -50.42
N GLU A 89 5.12 -15.23 -51.50
CA GLU A 89 4.42 -13.95 -51.53
C GLU A 89 3.30 -13.89 -50.48
N GLN A 90 2.46 -14.93 -50.40
CA GLN A 90 1.41 -15.01 -49.38
C GLN A 90 1.95 -14.98 -47.94
N ARG A 91 3.10 -15.63 -47.69
CA ARG A 91 3.75 -15.61 -46.37
C ARG A 91 4.32 -14.23 -46.05
N LEU A 92 4.86 -13.52 -47.05
CA LEU A 92 5.35 -12.16 -46.90
C LEU A 92 4.21 -11.20 -46.59
N ASP A 93 3.08 -11.29 -47.30
CA ASP A 93 1.89 -10.47 -47.03
C ASP A 93 1.38 -10.69 -45.59
N SER A 94 1.30 -11.95 -45.16
CA SER A 94 0.92 -12.27 -43.78
C SER A 94 1.90 -11.73 -42.75
N LEU A 95 3.21 -11.74 -43.05
CA LEU A 95 4.23 -11.20 -42.17
C LEU A 95 4.12 -9.67 -42.06
N THR A 96 3.87 -8.98 -43.17
CA THR A 96 3.65 -7.53 -43.21
C THR A 96 2.48 -7.14 -42.31
N ILE A 97 1.34 -7.83 -42.43
CA ILE A 97 0.17 -7.59 -41.56
C ILE A 97 0.54 -7.77 -40.08
N ARG A 98 1.24 -8.85 -39.73
CA ARG A 98 1.66 -9.11 -38.35
C ARG A 98 2.63 -8.05 -37.83
N MET A 99 3.50 -7.52 -38.68
CA MET A 99 4.42 -6.43 -38.30
C MET A 99 3.66 -5.13 -38.03
N ASP A 100 2.65 -4.80 -38.84
CA ASP A 100 1.80 -3.63 -38.60
C ASP A 100 1.00 -3.78 -37.28
N GLU A 101 0.45 -4.96 -37.01
CA GLU A 101 -0.23 -5.26 -35.74
C GLU A 101 0.71 -5.12 -34.53
N LEU A 102 1.95 -5.60 -34.64
CA LEU A 102 2.98 -5.48 -33.61
C LEU A 102 3.38 -4.02 -33.39
N ALA A 103 3.56 -3.24 -34.46
CA ALA A 103 3.87 -1.82 -34.36
C ALA A 103 2.74 -1.06 -33.63
N GLN A 104 1.47 -1.34 -33.95
CA GLN A 104 0.33 -0.75 -33.25
C GLN A 104 0.23 -1.20 -31.78
N ALA A 105 0.54 -2.46 -31.48
CA ALA A 105 0.60 -2.94 -30.10
C ALA A 105 1.71 -2.27 -29.30
N GLN A 106 2.88 -2.04 -29.92
CA GLN A 106 3.99 -1.31 -29.32
C GLN A 106 3.60 0.14 -29.03
N MET A 107 3.02 0.86 -29.99
CA MET A 107 2.57 2.25 -29.79
C MET A 107 1.56 2.37 -28.63
N ARG A 108 0.60 1.44 -28.53
CA ARG A 108 -0.34 1.40 -27.40
C ARG A 108 0.35 1.16 -26.07
N THR A 109 1.42 0.36 -26.07
CA THR A 109 2.20 0.08 -24.86
C THR A 109 2.99 1.31 -24.43
N GLU A 110 3.63 2.00 -25.37
CA GLU A 110 4.35 3.26 -25.12
C GLU A 110 3.40 4.33 -24.53
N GLN A 111 2.21 4.52 -25.11
CA GLN A 111 1.21 5.45 -24.58
C GLN A 111 0.78 5.12 -23.13
N ARG A 112 0.65 3.83 -22.80
CA ARG A 112 0.32 3.39 -21.44
C ARG A 112 1.49 3.65 -20.47
N LEU A 113 2.72 3.47 -20.92
CA LEU A 113 3.92 3.79 -20.13
C LEU A 113 4.02 5.29 -19.86
N ASP A 114 3.77 6.15 -20.85
CA ASP A 114 3.75 7.60 -20.67
C ASP A 114 2.68 8.03 -19.64
N SER A 115 1.47 7.47 -19.76
CA SER A 115 0.37 7.71 -18.82
C SER A 115 0.71 7.25 -17.40
N LEU A 116 1.39 6.12 -17.27
CA LEU A 116 1.86 5.60 -15.99
C LEU A 116 2.94 6.51 -15.39
N SER A 117 3.85 7.03 -16.21
CA SER A 117 4.90 7.97 -15.78
C SER A 117 4.29 9.23 -15.18
N VAL A 118 3.30 9.83 -15.85
CA VAL A 118 2.57 10.99 -15.34
C VAL A 118 1.88 10.67 -14.01
N SER A 119 1.20 9.52 -13.93
CA SER A 119 0.52 9.09 -12.69
C SER A 119 1.51 8.89 -11.53
N MET A 120 2.71 8.39 -11.83
CA MET A 120 3.79 8.20 -10.85
C MET A 120 4.29 9.55 -10.31
N ASP A 121 4.45 10.55 -11.18
CA ASP A 121 4.86 11.91 -10.80
C ASP A 121 3.80 12.59 -9.93
N GLU A 122 2.52 12.45 -10.27
CA GLU A 122 1.41 12.96 -9.46
C GLU A 122 1.38 12.33 -8.06
N LEU A 123 1.56 11.00 -7.98
CA LEU A 123 1.66 10.28 -6.70
C LEU A 123 2.86 10.76 -5.87
N ALA A 124 4.03 10.95 -6.49
CA ALA A 124 5.20 11.47 -5.79
C ALA A 124 4.95 12.89 -5.23
N GLN A 125 4.26 13.75 -5.98
CA GLN A 125 3.88 15.08 -5.48
C GLN A 125 2.86 15.00 -4.34
N ALA A 126 1.85 14.14 -4.45
CA ALA A 126 0.85 13.92 -3.39
C ALA A 126 1.48 13.38 -2.12
N GLN A 127 2.46 12.47 -2.23
CA GLN A 127 3.23 11.96 -1.12
C GLN A 127 4.02 13.07 -0.42
N ARG A 128 4.77 13.90 -1.17
CA ARG A 128 5.50 15.05 -0.59
C ARG A 128 4.60 16.01 0.17
N ARG A 129 3.41 16.33 -0.37
CA ARG A 129 2.41 17.17 0.31
C ARG A 129 1.92 16.53 1.61
N THR A 130 1.74 15.20 1.60
CA THR A 130 1.32 14.45 2.79
C THR A 130 2.40 14.46 3.85
N GLU A 131 3.66 14.22 3.47
CA GLU A 131 4.82 14.30 4.38
C GLU A 131 4.93 15.68 5.03
N GLN A 132 4.76 16.76 4.26
CA GLN A 132 4.75 18.12 4.80
C GLN A 132 3.60 18.32 5.83
N ARG A 133 2.37 17.90 5.50
CA ARG A 133 1.24 18.02 6.44
C ARG A 133 1.44 17.23 7.72
N VAL A 134 2.08 16.06 7.64
CA VAL A 134 2.42 15.25 8.83
C VAL A 134 3.44 15.98 9.71
N MET A 135 4.43 16.64 9.10
CA MET A 135 5.41 17.44 9.84
C MET A 135 4.75 18.63 10.54
N GLU A 136 3.88 19.36 9.85
CA GLU A 136 3.11 20.48 10.43
C GLU A 136 2.21 20.03 11.59
N LEU A 137 1.59 18.85 11.47
CA LEU A 137 0.79 18.25 12.55
C LEU A 137 1.65 17.86 13.76
N ALA A 138 2.84 17.29 13.54
CA ALA A 138 3.76 16.96 14.62
C ALA A 138 4.21 18.22 15.39
N GLU A 139 4.49 19.32 14.68
CA GLU A 139 4.82 20.61 15.31
C GLU A 139 3.63 21.21 16.08
N ALA A 140 2.42 21.13 15.53
CA ALA A 140 1.20 21.57 16.23
C ALA A 140 0.92 20.72 17.49
N GLN A 141 1.13 19.41 17.42
CA GLN A 141 1.02 18.51 18.58
C GLN A 141 2.03 18.91 19.66
N LYS A 142 3.30 19.12 19.30
CA LYS A 142 4.34 19.53 20.25
C LYS A 142 3.97 20.83 20.99
N ARG A 143 3.50 21.85 20.27
CA ARG A 143 3.03 23.12 20.89
C ARG A 143 1.85 22.89 21.84
N THR A 144 0.96 21.97 21.49
CA THR A 144 -0.19 21.60 22.34
C THR A 144 0.28 20.90 23.61
N GLU A 145 1.25 19.98 23.52
CA GLU A 145 1.83 19.28 24.67
C GLU A 145 2.56 20.24 25.62
N GLU A 146 3.29 21.21 25.08
CA GLU A 146 3.93 22.29 25.86
C GLU A 146 2.88 23.11 26.61
N THR A 147 1.83 23.57 25.91
CA THR A 147 0.73 24.34 26.51
C THR A 147 0.00 23.54 27.60
N LEU A 148 -0.25 22.25 27.37
CA LEU A 148 -0.88 21.38 28.35
C LEU A 148 -0.01 21.20 29.60
N THR A 149 1.31 21.10 29.41
CA THR A 149 2.26 21.00 30.52
C THR A 149 2.22 22.25 31.40
N ASP A 150 2.15 23.43 30.79
CA ASP A 150 2.04 24.68 31.54
C ASP A 150 0.68 24.82 32.23
N LEU A 151 -0.41 24.47 31.56
CA LEU A 151 -1.75 24.44 32.18
C LEU A 151 -1.80 23.49 33.40
N LEU A 152 -1.10 22.35 33.33
CA LEU A 152 -0.99 21.42 34.47
C LEU A 152 -0.21 22.01 35.65
N LYS A 153 0.79 22.86 35.41
CA LYS A 153 1.50 23.59 36.48
C LYS A 153 0.56 24.62 37.11
N ASP A 154 -0.10 25.43 36.31
CA ASP A 154 -1.04 26.45 36.79
C ASP A 154 -2.18 25.81 37.61
N HIS A 155 -2.73 24.70 37.14
CA HIS A 155 -3.77 23.96 37.86
C HIS A 155 -3.28 23.42 39.21
N LYS A 156 -2.02 22.97 39.31
CA LYS A 156 -1.43 22.56 40.59
C LYS A 156 -1.32 23.75 41.55
N ASP A 157 -0.99 24.93 41.06
CA ASP A 157 -0.86 26.12 41.90
C ASP A 157 -2.21 26.66 42.33
N VAL A 158 -3.23 26.65 41.46
CA VAL A 158 -4.62 26.92 41.85
C VAL A 158 -5.08 25.96 42.95
N LYS A 159 -4.77 24.66 42.84
CA LYS A 159 -5.10 23.68 43.87
C LYS A 159 -4.43 24.00 45.22
N LYS A 160 -3.17 24.46 45.21
CA LYS A 160 -2.48 24.90 46.44
C LYS A 160 -3.13 26.14 47.04
N GLN A 161 -3.43 27.15 46.23
CA GLN A 161 -4.09 28.39 46.68
C GLN A 161 -5.46 28.12 47.29
N LEU A 162 -6.28 27.27 46.65
CA LEU A 162 -7.55 26.83 47.22
C LEU A 162 -7.38 26.08 48.54
N GLY A 163 -6.33 25.26 48.67
CA GLY A 163 -5.97 24.62 49.93
C GLY A 163 -5.63 25.61 51.03
N GLY A 164 -4.83 26.65 50.72
CA GLY A 164 -4.48 27.73 51.65
C GLY A 164 -5.70 28.55 52.09
N LEU A 165 -6.57 28.94 51.16
CA LEU A 165 -7.81 29.65 51.47
C LEU A 165 -8.73 28.84 52.40
N SER A 166 -8.77 27.50 52.24
CA SER A 166 -9.54 26.64 53.15
C SER A 166 -8.98 26.66 54.58
N MET A 167 -7.68 26.89 54.77
CA MET A 167 -7.07 27.02 56.10
C MET A 167 -7.39 28.39 56.70
N ASP A 168 -7.28 29.48 55.92
CA ASP A 168 -7.55 30.84 56.38
C ASP A 168 -9.01 31.05 56.82
N VAL A 169 -9.96 30.42 56.12
CA VAL A 169 -11.37 30.43 56.54
C VAL A 169 -11.56 29.68 57.88
N GLY A 170 -10.75 28.66 58.17
CA GLY A 170 -10.76 27.95 59.45
C GLY A 170 -10.34 28.84 60.62
N TYR A 171 -9.18 29.50 60.50
CA TYR A 171 -8.70 30.45 61.52
C TYR A 171 -9.65 31.64 61.72
N GLY A 172 -10.24 32.16 60.64
CA GLY A 172 -11.24 33.23 60.74
C GLY A 172 -12.54 32.86 61.45
N ILE A 173 -12.82 31.57 61.66
CA ILE A 173 -13.93 31.11 62.51
C ILE A 173 -13.51 31.15 63.98
N GLU A 174 -12.33 30.64 64.29
CA GLU A 174 -11.79 30.56 65.67
C GLU A 174 -11.61 31.95 66.28
N ASP A 175 -10.92 32.84 65.56
CA ASP A 175 -10.62 34.21 66.01
C ASP A 175 -11.88 35.02 66.31
N ARG A 176 -12.94 34.81 65.53
CA ARG A 176 -14.23 35.47 65.77
C ARG A 176 -14.99 34.90 66.96
N MET A 177 -14.80 33.64 67.31
CA MET A 177 -15.54 33.00 68.39
C MET A 177 -14.87 33.15 69.75
N MET A 178 -13.53 33.08 69.80
CA MET A 178 -12.75 33.11 71.04
C MET A 178 -13.16 34.25 72.00
N PRO A 179 -13.39 35.50 71.55
CA PRO A 179 -13.81 36.59 72.45
C PRO A 179 -15.13 36.34 73.17
N HIS A 180 -16.05 35.58 72.56
CA HIS A 180 -17.40 35.37 73.07
C HIS A 180 -17.54 34.09 73.91
N LEU A 181 -16.59 33.15 73.83
CA LEU A 181 -16.69 31.84 74.48
C LEU A 181 -16.90 31.93 76.00
N LYS A 182 -16.18 32.83 76.69
CA LYS A 182 -16.33 32.98 78.16
C LYS A 182 -17.78 33.32 78.54
N ARG A 183 -18.37 34.30 77.86
CA ARG A 183 -19.76 34.74 78.08
C ARG A 183 -20.75 33.65 77.67
N PHE A 184 -20.56 33.03 76.52
CA PHE A 184 -21.44 32.00 75.99
C PHE A 184 -21.58 30.82 76.96
N TRP A 185 -20.46 30.27 77.42
CA TRP A 185 -20.45 29.14 78.35
C TRP A 185 -21.00 29.49 79.73
N LYS A 186 -20.74 30.72 80.21
CA LYS A 186 -21.30 31.21 81.47
C LYS A 186 -22.83 31.36 81.38
N SER A 187 -23.32 32.03 80.35
CA SER A 187 -24.74 32.38 80.22
C SER A 187 -25.61 31.16 79.89
N ARG A 188 -25.13 30.28 79.01
CA ARG A 188 -25.92 29.14 78.53
C ARG A 188 -25.79 27.89 79.40
N PHE A 189 -24.63 27.70 80.05
CA PHE A 189 -24.32 26.44 80.74
C PHE A 189 -23.83 26.62 82.18
N GLY A 190 -23.73 27.87 82.68
CA GLY A 190 -23.32 28.18 84.04
C GLY A 190 -21.85 27.85 84.34
N MET A 191 -20.99 27.80 83.33
CA MET A 191 -19.57 27.45 83.46
C MET A 191 -18.72 28.72 83.51
N ASP A 192 -17.89 28.85 84.56
CA ASP A 192 -16.96 29.96 84.71
C ASP A 192 -15.63 29.63 84.01
N ILE A 193 -15.39 30.27 82.86
CA ILE A 193 -14.19 30.04 82.04
C ILE A 193 -13.09 31.02 82.41
N GLY A 194 -11.98 30.51 82.96
CA GLY A 194 -10.80 31.30 83.30
C GLY A 194 -9.89 31.51 82.10
N LEU A 195 -9.69 30.46 81.29
CA LEU A 195 -8.78 30.45 80.16
C LEU A 195 -9.50 30.07 78.87
N VAL A 196 -9.20 30.79 77.79
CA VAL A 196 -9.53 30.43 76.40
C VAL A 196 -8.22 30.56 75.63
N ASP A 197 -7.84 29.50 74.94
CA ASP A 197 -6.55 29.39 74.29
C ASP A 197 -6.63 28.46 73.07
N ARG A 198 -5.63 28.53 72.20
CA ARG A 198 -5.36 27.51 71.18
C ARG A 198 -4.10 26.77 71.62
N ARG A 199 -4.23 25.46 71.83
CA ARG A 199 -3.20 24.70 72.54
C ARG A 199 -2.80 23.44 71.79
N ASN A 200 -1.50 23.22 71.68
CA ASN A 200 -0.93 21.92 71.33
C ASN A 200 -0.78 21.08 72.59
N ILE A 201 -1.46 19.94 72.64
CA ILE A 201 -1.36 18.98 73.73
C ILE A 201 -0.45 17.84 73.29
N PHE A 202 0.70 17.73 73.96
CA PHE A 202 1.70 16.68 73.73
C PHE A 202 1.39 15.42 74.53
N TYR A 203 1.54 14.28 73.89
CA TYR A 203 1.38 12.95 74.49
C TYR A 203 2.74 12.31 74.80
N THR A 204 2.73 11.25 75.61
CA THR A 204 3.94 10.57 76.10
C THR A 204 4.77 9.89 75.01
N ASP A 205 4.18 9.65 73.84
CA ASP A 205 4.82 9.06 72.66
C ASP A 205 5.49 10.12 71.74
N GLY A 206 5.45 11.40 72.13
CA GLY A 206 6.01 12.51 71.35
C GLY A 206 5.08 13.06 70.28
N ASN A 207 3.89 12.49 70.08
CA ASN A 207 2.86 13.05 69.22
C ASN A 207 2.16 14.21 69.92
N TYR A 208 1.49 15.08 69.15
CA TYR A 208 0.65 16.14 69.70
C TYR A 208 -0.66 16.26 68.93
N ASP A 209 -1.71 16.71 69.63
CA ASP A 209 -2.94 17.17 69.01
C ASP A 209 -3.03 18.69 69.17
N GLU A 210 -3.25 19.37 68.06
CA GLU A 210 -3.66 20.75 68.06
C GLU A 210 -5.15 20.86 68.41
N ILE A 211 -5.47 21.70 69.38
CA ILE A 211 -6.84 21.98 69.79
C ILE A 211 -7.16 23.41 69.40
N ASN A 212 -8.06 23.55 68.42
CA ASN A 212 -8.50 24.82 67.86
C ASN A 212 -9.10 25.74 68.93
N LEU A 213 -9.95 25.20 69.81
CA LEU A 213 -10.53 25.94 70.92
C LEU A 213 -10.38 25.15 72.22
N TYR A 214 -9.51 25.61 73.10
CA TYR A 214 -9.25 25.01 74.39
C TYR A 214 -9.67 25.98 75.50
N CYS A 215 -10.60 25.55 76.36
CA CYS A 215 -11.00 26.35 77.52
C CYS A 215 -10.81 25.58 78.83
N GLU A 216 -10.38 26.29 79.87
CA GLU A 216 -10.36 25.78 81.25
C GLU A 216 -11.27 26.62 82.13
N GLY A 217 -12.05 25.95 82.97
CA GLY A 217 -12.98 26.62 83.85
C GLY A 217 -13.39 25.78 85.04
N ALA A 218 -14.42 26.26 85.73
CA ALA A 218 -15.07 25.56 86.81
C ALA A 218 -16.59 25.60 86.67
N LYS A 219 -17.25 24.52 87.09
CA LYS A 219 -18.71 24.46 87.23
C LYS A 219 -19.02 23.86 88.59
N ALA A 220 -19.78 24.59 89.42
CA ALA A 220 -20.12 24.17 90.78
C ALA A 220 -18.91 23.66 91.59
N GLY A 221 -17.76 24.35 91.48
CA GLY A 221 -16.53 24.02 92.21
C GLY A 221 -15.68 22.87 91.61
N LYS A 222 -16.14 22.19 90.55
CA LYS A 222 -15.36 21.17 89.83
C LYS A 222 -14.66 21.74 88.61
N ARG A 223 -13.42 21.32 88.36
CA ARG A 223 -12.64 21.72 87.18
C ARG A 223 -13.22 21.08 85.92
N ILE A 224 -13.40 21.89 84.87
CA ILE A 224 -13.94 21.46 83.58
C ILE A 224 -13.05 21.97 82.44
N PHE A 225 -12.91 21.14 81.41
CA PHE A 225 -12.24 21.46 80.16
C PHE A 225 -13.27 21.50 79.04
N ILE A 226 -13.22 22.54 78.21
CA ILE A 226 -14.08 22.65 77.04
C ILE A 226 -13.20 22.60 75.80
N ILE A 227 -13.40 21.56 74.99
CA ILE A 227 -12.62 21.28 73.80
C ILE A 227 -13.51 21.51 72.58
N GLY A 228 -13.07 22.38 71.68
CA GLY A 228 -13.81 22.75 70.47
C GLY A 228 -12.99 22.57 69.19
N GLU A 229 -13.67 22.12 68.14
CA GLU A 229 -13.18 22.12 66.76
C GLU A 229 -13.99 23.11 65.92
N ALA A 230 -13.31 23.85 65.05
CA ALA A 230 -13.91 24.86 64.20
C ALA A 230 -13.68 24.52 62.72
N LYS A 231 -14.75 24.43 61.94
CA LYS A 231 -14.67 24.19 60.49
C LYS A 231 -15.85 24.81 59.77
N ALA A 232 -15.60 25.47 58.64
CA ALA A 232 -16.63 26.22 57.90
C ALA A 232 -17.87 25.38 57.58
N GLN A 233 -17.66 24.15 57.10
CA GLN A 233 -18.69 23.16 56.82
C GLN A 233 -18.22 21.80 57.36
N PRO A 234 -18.56 21.45 58.62
CA PRO A 234 -18.15 20.20 59.22
C PRO A 234 -18.86 19.02 58.53
N GLY A 235 -18.11 17.99 58.17
CA GLY A 235 -18.61 16.73 57.60
C GLY A 235 -18.58 15.58 58.60
N LYS A 236 -19.15 14.42 58.21
CA LYS A 236 -19.19 13.21 59.05
C LYS A 236 -17.81 12.76 59.55
N LYS A 237 -16.81 12.78 58.65
CA LYS A 237 -15.42 12.42 58.97
C LYS A 237 -14.78 13.34 60.00
N ASP A 238 -15.22 14.60 60.07
CA ASP A 238 -14.67 15.57 61.04
C ASP A 238 -15.13 15.22 62.46
N PHE A 239 -16.39 14.78 62.64
CA PHE A 239 -16.87 14.23 63.92
C PHE A 239 -16.16 12.93 64.29
N ASP A 240 -15.94 12.04 63.33
CA ASP A 240 -15.21 10.79 63.57
C ASP A 240 -13.77 11.08 64.06
N ALA A 241 -13.09 12.02 63.40
CA ALA A 241 -11.73 12.45 63.76
C ALA A 241 -11.71 13.14 65.13
N PHE A 242 -12.66 14.04 65.39
CA PHE A 242 -12.73 14.77 66.64
C PHE A 242 -13.03 13.86 67.82
N SER A 243 -13.94 12.89 67.66
CA SER A 243 -14.18 11.87 68.68
C SER A 243 -12.91 11.12 69.05
N LYS A 244 -12.13 10.66 68.06
CA LYS A 244 -10.85 9.97 68.32
C LYS A 244 -9.86 10.87 69.05
N LYS A 245 -9.84 12.18 68.75
CA LYS A 245 -9.02 13.17 69.45
C LYS A 245 -9.46 13.31 70.91
N LEU A 246 -10.76 13.46 71.17
CA LEU A 246 -11.32 13.55 72.53
C LEU A 246 -11.00 12.32 73.37
N ASP A 247 -11.05 11.11 72.79
CA ASP A 247 -10.73 9.88 73.51
C ASP A 247 -9.26 9.84 73.95
N ARG A 248 -8.34 10.37 73.12
CA ARG A 248 -6.94 10.55 73.53
C ARG A 248 -6.81 11.60 74.64
N LEU A 249 -7.49 12.74 74.51
CA LEU A 249 -7.40 13.84 75.48
C LEU A 249 -7.94 13.48 76.87
N LYS A 250 -8.96 12.62 76.95
CA LYS A 250 -9.49 12.10 78.24
C LYS A 250 -8.43 11.39 79.09
N THR A 251 -7.41 10.81 78.46
CA THR A 251 -6.34 10.11 79.19
C THR A 251 -5.41 11.08 79.93
N LEU A 252 -5.35 12.34 79.51
CA LEU A 252 -4.41 13.34 80.02
C LEU A 252 -5.08 14.40 80.90
N LEU A 253 -6.26 14.89 80.48
CA LEU A 253 -6.96 15.97 81.17
C LEU A 253 -7.73 15.44 82.38
N LYS A 254 -7.27 15.79 83.59
CA LYS A 254 -7.87 15.37 84.86
C LYS A 254 -9.03 16.29 85.26
N GLY A 255 -10.18 16.13 84.62
CA GLY A 255 -11.42 16.87 84.88
C GLY A 255 -12.52 16.49 83.88
N ASP A 256 -13.73 17.03 84.07
CA ASP A 256 -14.83 16.79 83.13
C ASP A 256 -14.52 17.47 81.78
N ILE A 257 -14.79 16.78 80.66
CA ILE A 257 -14.59 17.32 79.32
C ILE A 257 -15.95 17.55 78.66
N GLU A 258 -16.24 18.79 78.28
CA GLU A 258 -17.32 19.14 77.37
C GLU A 258 -16.75 19.36 75.97
N ALA A 259 -17.36 18.73 74.97
CA ALA A 259 -16.89 18.80 73.60
C ALA A 259 -17.89 19.52 72.71
N PHE A 260 -17.39 20.34 71.79
CA PHE A 260 -18.23 20.99 70.81
C PHE A 260 -17.58 21.11 69.41
N MET A 261 -18.41 21.15 68.39
CA MET A 261 -18.05 21.40 67.00
C MET A 261 -18.75 22.66 66.55
N VAL A 262 -18.04 23.56 65.87
CA VAL A 262 -18.62 24.78 65.30
C VAL A 262 -18.40 24.88 63.81
N GLY A 263 -19.42 25.34 63.10
CA GLY A 263 -19.35 25.69 61.68
C GLY A 263 -20.42 26.70 61.26
N TYR A 264 -20.37 27.17 60.01
CA TYR A 264 -21.43 28.05 59.49
C TYR A 264 -22.71 27.28 59.20
N HIS A 265 -22.55 26.05 58.69
CA HIS A 265 -23.63 25.21 58.22
C HIS A 265 -23.32 23.74 58.44
N TYR A 266 -24.36 22.97 58.79
CA TYR A 266 -24.36 21.53 58.83
C TYR A 266 -25.48 21.05 57.91
N SER A 267 -25.18 20.08 57.04
CA SER A 267 -26.24 19.45 56.26
C SER A 267 -27.09 18.53 57.15
N PRO A 268 -28.39 18.32 56.86
CA PRO A 268 -29.25 17.45 57.68
C PRO A 268 -28.67 16.05 57.90
N ALA A 269 -28.02 15.49 56.88
CA ALA A 269 -27.37 14.19 56.97
C ALA A 269 -26.16 14.15 57.93
N VAL A 270 -25.47 15.28 58.11
CA VAL A 270 -24.38 15.40 59.11
C VAL A 270 -24.96 15.62 60.49
N GLU A 271 -26.01 16.44 60.63
CA GLU A 271 -26.70 16.67 61.90
C GLU A 271 -27.20 15.34 62.49
N SER A 272 -28.02 14.60 61.73
CA SER A 272 -28.55 13.30 62.18
C SER A 272 -27.44 12.29 62.51
N TYR A 273 -26.34 12.29 61.75
CA TYR A 273 -25.21 11.40 62.00
C TYR A 273 -24.50 11.75 63.32
N ALA A 274 -24.21 13.03 63.55
CA ALA A 274 -23.52 13.48 64.73
C ALA A 274 -24.41 13.37 65.99
N ASP A 275 -25.72 13.68 65.88
CA ASP A 275 -26.66 13.54 67.01
C ASP A 275 -26.84 12.08 67.42
N GLY A 276 -26.93 11.17 66.44
CA GLY A 276 -27.09 9.75 66.71
C GLY A 276 -25.82 9.08 67.22
N ARG A 277 -24.66 9.39 66.64
CA ARG A 277 -23.39 8.68 66.91
C ARG A 277 -22.55 9.34 67.99
N TYR A 278 -22.57 10.67 68.09
CA TYR A 278 -21.71 11.46 68.97
C TYR A 278 -22.52 12.49 69.79
N PRO A 279 -23.54 12.05 70.56
CA PRO A 279 -24.43 12.97 71.29
C PRO A 279 -23.71 13.82 72.36
N TYR A 280 -22.51 13.42 72.77
CA TYR A 280 -21.66 14.17 73.70
C TYR A 280 -20.86 15.30 73.03
N ILE A 281 -20.84 15.38 71.69
CA ILE A 281 -20.23 16.48 70.95
C ILE A 281 -21.34 17.45 70.56
N ARG A 282 -21.43 18.57 71.26
CA ARG A 282 -22.43 19.61 70.99
C ARG A 282 -22.12 20.29 69.66
N ARG A 283 -23.13 20.51 68.82
CA ARG A 283 -22.99 21.33 67.61
C ARG A 283 -23.49 22.73 67.89
N PHE A 284 -22.75 23.72 67.39
CA PHE A 284 -23.21 25.10 67.35
C PHE A 284 -22.92 25.68 65.97
N LYS A 285 -23.77 26.57 65.50
CA LYS A 285 -23.44 27.45 64.38
C LYS A 285 -22.68 28.66 64.92
N THR A 286 -21.78 29.21 64.12
CA THR A 286 -20.92 30.35 64.55
C THR A 286 -21.72 31.51 65.16
N PHE A 287 -22.85 31.88 64.56
CA PHE A 287 -23.70 32.95 65.07
C PHE A 287 -24.29 32.66 66.46
N GLU A 288 -24.49 31.40 66.84
CA GLU A 288 -25.05 31.05 68.16
C GLU A 288 -24.07 31.39 69.29
N ILE A 289 -22.77 31.45 68.98
CA ILE A 289 -21.71 31.80 69.93
C ILE A 289 -21.42 33.30 69.88
N THR A 290 -21.48 33.94 68.70
CA THR A 290 -21.07 35.34 68.51
C THR A 290 -22.19 36.37 68.70
N ILE A 291 -23.46 35.96 68.81
CA ILE A 291 -24.55 36.91 69.09
C ILE A 291 -24.44 37.41 70.54
N ASP A 292 -24.22 38.71 70.71
CA ASP A 292 -24.44 39.39 71.98
C ASP A 292 -25.95 39.45 72.24
N GLN A 293 -26.46 38.53 73.06
CA GLN A 293 -27.79 38.68 73.62
C GLN A 293 -27.73 39.72 74.74
N ASN A 294 -28.07 40.97 74.41
CA ASN A 294 -28.30 42.05 75.40
C ASN A 294 -29.15 41.57 76.57
#